data_AF-A0A2W5B7Y9-F1
#
_entry.id   AF-A0A2W5B7Y9-F1
#
_cell.length_a   1.000
_cell.length_b   1.000
_cell.length_c   1.000
_cell.angle_alpha   90.00
_cell.angle_beta   90.00
_cell.angle_gamma   90.00
#
_symmetry.space_group_name_H-M   'P 1'
#
loop_
_entity.id
_entity.type
_entity.pdbx_description
1 polymer ?
#
loop_
_entity_poly.entity_id
_entity_poly.type
_entity_poly.pdbx_seq_one_letter_code
_entity_poly.pdbx_strand_id
1 'polypeptide(L)'
;MQEDRDYTHLLRRYDQAKERRSVWEDTWQECYDYSLPQRGNFTASQMPGRIRTDRLYDGTALDAVDQLAASLLGHLTPPWTQWFGFKPGPDLSAAEAQTLAPVLEESAKIIQAHFDHSNFCVEMHQCFLDLVVGGTAALYFEEAEPGAFSAFK
;
A
#
# COMPACT_ATOMS: atom_id res chain seq x y z
N MET A 1 4.44 34.31 7.54
CA MET A 1 4.92 33.85 8.85
C MET A 1 4.91 32.34 8.81
N GLN A 2 6.09 31.72 8.75
CA GLN A 2 6.20 30.26 8.82
C GLN A 2 6.15 29.92 10.30
N GLU A 3 5.05 29.31 10.75
CA GLU A 3 4.96 28.80 12.13
C GLU A 3 6.11 27.82 12.35
N ASP A 4 6.89 28.09 13.38
CA ASP A 4 7.97 27.20 13.83
C ASP A 4 7.30 25.95 14.44
N ARG A 5 7.08 24.94 13.60
CA ARG A 5 6.40 23.71 14.01
C ARG A 5 7.34 22.88 14.88
N ASP A 6 7.01 22.72 16.15
CA ASP A 6 7.73 21.82 17.06
C ASP A 6 7.42 20.36 16.72
N TYR A 7 8.41 19.68 16.11
CA TYR A 7 8.31 18.27 15.72
C TYR A 7 8.89 17.30 16.77
N THR A 8 9.38 17.80 17.91
CA THR A 8 10.11 17.00 18.90
C THR A 8 9.28 15.81 19.39
N HIS A 9 7.98 16.03 19.61
CA HIS A 9 7.07 14.98 20.02
C HIS A 9 6.90 13.88 18.96
N LEU A 10 6.82 14.25 17.67
CA LEU A 10 6.68 13.29 16.57
C LEU A 10 7.97 12.49 16.37
N LEU A 11 9.13 13.13 16.43
CA LEU A 11 10.43 12.47 16.34
C LEU A 11 10.59 11.45 17.47
N ARG A 12 10.23 11.81 18.71
CA ARG A 12 10.26 10.87 19.84
C ARG A 12 9.34 9.67 19.64
N ARG A 13 8.14 9.86 19.08
CA ARG A 13 7.22 8.76 18.75
C ARG A 13 7.78 7.87 17.64
N TYR A 14 8.40 8.46 16.64
CA TYR A 14 9.06 7.74 15.55
C TYR A 14 10.21 6.87 16.08
N ASP A 15 11.07 7.41 16.94
CA ASP A 15 12.20 6.67 17.52
C ASP A 15 11.72 5.48 18.35
N GLN A 16 10.67 5.67 19.17
CA GLN A 16 10.04 4.57 19.91
C GLN A 16 9.46 3.48 19.00
N ALA A 17 8.86 3.86 17.87
CA ALA A 17 8.36 2.89 16.90
C ALA A 17 9.51 2.15 16.20
N LYS A 18 10.61 2.83 15.92
CA LYS A 18 11.82 2.26 15.31
C LYS A 18 12.51 1.27 16.26
N GLU A 19 12.58 1.56 17.55
CA GLU A 19 13.10 0.64 18.55
C GLU A 19 12.22 -0.62 18.68
N ARG A 20 10.89 -0.47 18.61
CA ARG A 20 9.98 -1.62 18.63
C ARG A 20 10.12 -2.51 17.40
N ARG A 21 10.35 -1.93 16.23
CA ARG A 21 10.46 -2.71 14.99
C ARG A 21 11.83 -3.39 14.83
N SER A 22 12.89 -2.87 15.46
CA SER A 22 14.27 -3.35 15.23
C SER A 22 14.45 -4.83 15.57
N VAL A 23 13.65 -5.37 16.50
CA VAL A 23 13.68 -6.81 16.85
C VAL A 23 13.24 -7.73 15.70
N TRP A 24 12.57 -7.19 14.68
CA TRP A 24 12.09 -7.92 13.51
C TRP A 24 12.97 -7.73 12.27
N GLU A 25 13.88 -6.75 12.28
CA GLU A 25 14.64 -6.34 11.09
C GLU A 25 15.53 -7.47 10.55
N ASP A 26 16.11 -8.31 11.43
CA ASP A 26 16.88 -9.50 11.02
C ASP A 26 16.00 -10.56 10.35
N THR A 27 14.84 -10.86 10.94
CA THR A 27 13.88 -11.82 10.37
C THR A 27 13.35 -11.33 9.03
N TRP A 28 13.01 -10.04 8.92
CA TRP A 28 12.61 -9.45 7.65
C TRP A 28 13.72 -9.54 6.62
N GLN A 29 14.97 -9.21 6.98
CA GLN A 29 16.08 -9.35 6.04
C GLN A 29 16.18 -10.77 5.49
N GLU A 30 16.09 -11.78 6.35
CA GLU A 30 16.11 -13.18 5.92
C GLU A 30 14.95 -13.51 4.97
N CYS A 31 13.71 -13.15 5.32
CA CYS A 31 12.55 -13.38 4.46
C CYS A 31 12.72 -12.73 3.07
N TYR A 32 13.19 -11.48 3.03
CA TYR A 32 13.38 -10.77 1.76
C TYR A 32 14.54 -11.33 0.94
N ASP A 33 15.64 -11.75 1.57
CA ASP A 33 16.78 -12.34 0.85
C ASP A 33 16.38 -13.60 0.05
N TYR A 34 15.42 -14.38 0.55
CA TYR A 34 14.97 -15.63 -0.09
C TYR A 34 13.76 -15.48 -1.01
N SER A 35 13.02 -14.36 -0.93
CA SER A 35 11.73 -14.24 -1.63
C SER A 35 11.57 -12.97 -2.47
N LEU A 36 12.27 -11.89 -2.11
CA LEU A 36 12.19 -10.61 -2.81
C LEU A 36 13.49 -9.79 -2.62
N PRO A 37 14.65 -10.30 -3.07
CA PRO A 37 15.97 -9.76 -2.71
C PRO A 37 16.22 -8.34 -3.22
N GLN A 38 15.41 -7.86 -4.16
CA GLN A 38 15.47 -6.49 -4.67
C GLN A 38 15.05 -5.46 -3.61
N ARG A 39 14.24 -5.89 -2.62
CA ARG A 39 13.60 -5.02 -1.62
C ARG A 39 14.14 -5.18 -0.19
N GLY A 40 14.92 -6.23 0.11
CA GLY A 40 15.42 -6.49 1.45
C GLY A 40 16.63 -5.64 1.84
N ASN A 41 16.45 -4.60 2.64
CA ASN A 41 17.53 -3.70 3.09
C ASN A 41 17.32 -3.18 4.53
N PHE A 42 17.05 -4.09 5.46
CA PHE A 42 16.78 -3.73 6.85
C PHE A 42 18.07 -3.58 7.67
N THR A 43 19.07 -4.43 7.41
CA THR A 43 20.26 -4.55 8.28
C THR A 43 21.56 -4.10 7.61
N ALA A 44 21.64 -4.09 6.28
CA ALA A 44 22.86 -3.75 5.54
C ALA A 44 22.73 -2.45 4.72
N SER A 45 23.77 -1.62 4.76
CA SER A 45 23.88 -0.45 3.88
C SER A 45 24.02 -0.88 2.42
N GLN A 46 23.31 -0.20 1.53
CA GLN A 46 23.35 -0.43 0.09
C GLN A 46 24.76 -0.29 -0.46
N MET A 47 25.36 -1.39 -0.92
CA MET A 47 26.55 -1.34 -1.77
C MET A 47 26.14 -1.46 -3.24
N PRO A 48 26.36 -0.42 -4.08
CA PRO A 48 26.13 -0.52 -5.51
C PRO A 48 26.88 -1.70 -6.14
N GLY A 49 26.21 -2.45 -7.01
CA GLY A 49 26.80 -3.58 -7.75
C GLY A 49 26.86 -4.91 -6.99
N ARG A 50 26.39 -4.99 -5.74
CA ARG A 50 26.32 -6.27 -5.02
C ARG A 50 25.23 -7.18 -5.60
N ILE A 51 25.59 -8.43 -5.92
CA ILE A 51 24.64 -9.48 -6.29
C ILE A 51 23.74 -9.78 -5.08
N ARG A 52 22.43 -9.82 -5.30
CA ARG A 52 21.42 -10.06 -4.23
C ARG A 52 20.72 -11.39 -4.32
N THR A 53 20.98 -12.13 -5.39
CA THR A 53 20.40 -13.44 -5.65
C THR A 53 21.32 -14.57 -5.21
N ASP A 54 22.38 -14.26 -4.46
CA ASP A 54 23.39 -15.23 -3.99
C ASP A 54 22.82 -16.24 -2.97
N ARG A 55 21.74 -15.86 -2.29
CA ARG A 55 21.01 -16.73 -1.35
C ARG A 55 19.87 -17.52 -1.99
N LEU A 56 19.53 -17.26 -3.25
CA LEU A 56 18.45 -17.98 -3.92
C LEU A 56 18.93 -19.36 -4.38
N TYR A 57 18.27 -20.41 -3.89
CA TYR A 57 18.48 -21.78 -4.35
C TYR A 57 17.65 -22.10 -5.59
N ASP A 58 16.38 -21.68 -5.62
CA ASP A 58 15.45 -21.82 -6.73
C ASP A 58 14.45 -20.65 -6.77
N GLY A 59 13.49 -20.72 -7.71
CA GLY A 59 12.45 -19.69 -7.87
C GLY A 59 11.20 -19.88 -7.02
N THR A 60 11.09 -20.97 -6.25
CA THR A 60 9.82 -21.37 -5.59
C THR A 60 9.25 -20.27 -4.70
N ALA A 61 10.09 -19.65 -3.87
CA ALA A 61 9.65 -18.59 -2.96
C ALA A 61 9.26 -17.31 -3.70
N LEU A 62 10.00 -16.93 -4.76
CA LEU A 62 9.73 -15.76 -5.57
C LEU A 62 8.38 -15.92 -6.29
N ASP A 63 8.16 -17.07 -6.90
CA ASP A 63 6.91 -17.39 -7.61
C ASP A 63 5.72 -17.42 -6.65
N ALA A 64 5.89 -17.97 -5.44
CA ALA A 64 4.83 -18.01 -4.43
C ALA A 64 4.44 -16.61 -3.93
N VAL A 65 5.43 -15.73 -3.72
CA VAL A 65 5.18 -14.34 -3.33
C VAL A 65 4.43 -13.58 -4.42
N ASP A 66 4.89 -13.69 -5.66
CA ASP A 66 4.25 -13.03 -6.82
C ASP A 66 2.80 -13.51 -7.00
N GLN A 67 2.58 -14.82 -6.97
CA GLN A 67 1.24 -15.41 -7.09
C GLN A 67 0.29 -14.98 -5.97
N LEU A 68 0.76 -14.96 -4.72
CA LEU A 68 -0.08 -14.54 -3.60
C LEU A 68 -0.38 -13.03 -3.67
N ALA A 69 0.59 -12.19 -3.99
CA ALA A 69 0.38 -10.75 -4.15
C ALA A 69 -0.56 -10.43 -5.32
N ALA A 70 -0.44 -11.14 -6.44
CA ALA A 70 -1.36 -11.03 -7.58
C ALA A 70 -2.78 -11.50 -7.19
N SER A 71 -2.90 -12.58 -6.41
CA SER A 71 -4.18 -13.05 -5.88
C SER A 71 -4.83 -12.02 -4.96
N LEU A 72 -4.07 -11.41 -4.04
CA LEU A 72 -4.57 -10.36 -3.16
C LEU A 72 -5.08 -9.15 -3.96
N LEU A 73 -4.31 -8.70 -4.96
CA LEU A 73 -4.73 -7.63 -5.86
C LEU A 73 -6.05 -7.99 -6.57
N GLY A 74 -6.14 -9.19 -7.15
CA GLY A 74 -7.33 -9.63 -7.87
C GLY A 74 -8.58 -9.83 -7.00
N HIS A 75 -8.42 -10.18 -5.72
CA HIS A 75 -9.55 -10.42 -4.81
C HIS A 75 -9.97 -9.20 -3.99
N LEU A 76 -9.05 -8.28 -3.69
CA LEU A 76 -9.31 -7.14 -2.80
C LEU A 76 -9.46 -5.83 -3.55
N THR A 77 -8.62 -5.59 -4.55
CA THR A 77 -8.58 -4.32 -5.31
C THR A 77 -8.39 -4.56 -6.81
N PRO A 78 -9.25 -5.37 -7.46
CA PRO A 78 -9.12 -5.69 -8.88
C PRO A 78 -9.20 -4.44 -9.75
N PRO A 79 -8.20 -4.16 -10.64
CA PRO A 79 -8.20 -2.98 -11.51
C PRO A 79 -9.28 -2.99 -12.61
N TRP A 80 -9.98 -4.11 -12.80
CA TRP A 80 -10.96 -4.30 -13.88
C TRP A 80 -12.41 -4.29 -13.39
N THR A 81 -12.66 -4.18 -12.10
CA THR A 81 -14.02 -4.13 -11.52
C THR A 81 -14.09 -3.14 -10.38
N GLN A 82 -15.24 -2.52 -10.19
CA GLN A 82 -15.51 -1.72 -9.00
C GLN A 82 -15.49 -2.62 -7.74
N TRP A 83 -14.53 -2.36 -6.85
CA TRP A 83 -14.26 -3.18 -5.67
C TRP A 83 -14.69 -2.54 -4.35
N PHE A 84 -15.19 -1.29 -4.41
CA PHE A 84 -15.83 -0.61 -3.28
C PHE A 84 -17.07 0.15 -3.73
N GLY A 85 -17.90 0.55 -2.77
CA GLY A 85 -19.08 1.36 -3.04
C GLY A 85 -19.63 1.99 -1.79
N PHE A 86 -20.39 3.07 -1.97
CA PHE A 86 -21.06 3.75 -0.88
C PHE A 86 -22.51 3.31 -0.78
N LYS A 87 -23.03 3.24 0.43
CA LYS A 87 -24.44 2.92 0.70
C LYS A 87 -25.03 3.94 1.66
N PRO A 88 -26.32 4.27 1.51
CA PRO A 88 -27.02 5.09 2.49
C PRO A 88 -26.89 4.47 3.89
N GLY A 89 -26.68 5.30 4.90
CA GLY A 89 -26.54 4.87 6.29
C GLY A 89 -27.84 4.28 6.85
N PRO A 90 -27.76 3.48 7.93
CA PRO A 90 -28.91 2.79 8.51
C PRO A 90 -29.95 3.73 9.16
N ASP A 91 -29.57 4.97 9.49
CA ASP A 91 -30.44 5.93 10.18
C ASP A 91 -31.38 6.69 9.23
N LEU A 92 -31.28 6.47 7.91
CA LEU A 92 -32.11 7.13 6.90
C LEU A 92 -33.45 6.40 6.71
N SER A 93 -34.51 7.16 6.46
CA SER A 93 -35.77 6.59 5.99
C SER A 93 -35.60 5.96 4.60
N ALA A 94 -36.50 5.03 4.24
CA ALA A 94 -36.46 4.38 2.93
C ALA A 94 -36.55 5.40 1.77
N ALA A 95 -37.30 6.48 1.94
CA ALA A 95 -37.41 7.55 0.94
C ALA A 95 -36.08 8.31 0.78
N GLU A 96 -35.46 8.71 1.89
CA GLU A 96 -34.16 9.41 1.86
C GLU A 96 -33.06 8.53 1.28
N ALA A 97 -33.00 7.26 1.69
CA ALA A 97 -32.04 6.30 1.16
C ALA A 97 -32.21 6.11 -0.36
N GLN A 98 -33.45 6.02 -0.86
CA GLN A 98 -33.74 5.90 -2.28
C GLN A 98 -33.31 7.13 -3.08
N THR A 99 -33.45 8.32 -2.51
CA THR A 99 -32.98 9.57 -3.11
C THR A 99 -31.46 9.68 -3.11
N LEU A 100 -30.78 9.21 -2.07
CA LEU A 100 -29.33 9.36 -1.91
C LEU A 100 -28.52 8.30 -2.66
N ALA A 101 -29.07 7.09 -2.86
CA ALA A 101 -28.35 5.97 -3.48
C ALA A 101 -27.73 6.30 -4.86
N PRO A 102 -28.39 6.98 -5.80
CA PRO A 102 -27.79 7.32 -7.10
C PRO A 102 -26.57 8.25 -6.98
N VAL A 103 -26.60 9.22 -6.06
CA VAL A 103 -25.51 10.17 -5.85
C VAL A 103 -24.29 9.48 -5.23
N LEU A 104 -24.53 8.54 -4.31
CA LEU A 104 -23.47 7.72 -3.71
C LEU A 104 -22.83 6.78 -4.73
N GLU A 105 -23.63 6.18 -5.60
CA GLU A 105 -23.15 5.33 -6.69
C GLU A 105 -22.30 6.14 -7.70
N GLU A 106 -22.76 7.35 -8.07
CA GLU A 106 -21.98 8.26 -8.91
C GLU A 106 -20.66 8.66 -8.25
N SER A 107 -20.69 8.99 -6.96
CA SER A 107 -19.48 9.33 -6.19
C SER A 107 -18.48 8.17 -6.15
N ALA A 108 -18.95 6.93 -5.96
CA ALA A 108 -18.10 5.74 -5.98
C ALA A 108 -17.44 5.55 -7.36
N LYS A 109 -18.18 5.75 -8.45
CA LYS A 109 -17.65 5.68 -9.82
C LYS A 109 -16.60 6.74 -10.12
N ILE A 110 -16.80 7.96 -9.63
CA ILE A 110 -15.81 9.04 -9.76
C ILE A 110 -14.51 8.67 -9.05
N ILE A 111 -14.58 8.21 -7.80
CA ILE A 111 -13.39 7.79 -7.05
C ILE A 111 -12.71 6.60 -7.72
N GLN A 112 -13.47 5.61 -8.18
CA GLN A 112 -12.93 4.45 -8.91
C GLN A 112 -12.18 4.91 -10.16
N ALA A 113 -12.76 5.82 -10.96
CA ALA A 113 -12.09 6.35 -12.14
C ALA A 113 -10.77 7.07 -11.78
N HIS A 114 -10.69 7.76 -10.63
CA HIS A 114 -9.44 8.35 -10.19
C HIS A 114 -8.40 7.30 -9.77
N PHE A 115 -8.80 6.19 -9.13
CA PHE A 115 -7.88 5.08 -8.88
C PHE A 115 -7.36 4.49 -10.19
N ASP A 116 -8.23 4.24 -11.16
CA ASP A 116 -7.87 3.65 -12.46
C ASP A 116 -6.90 4.54 -13.26
N HIS A 117 -7.02 5.86 -13.12
CA HIS A 117 -6.14 6.84 -13.77
C HIS A 117 -4.87 7.20 -12.96
N SER A 118 -4.71 6.67 -11.75
CA SER A 118 -3.52 6.87 -10.90
C SER A 118 -2.56 5.67 -10.98
N ASN A 119 -1.42 5.75 -10.29
CA ASN A 119 -0.52 4.62 -10.07
C ASN A 119 -1.01 3.65 -8.97
N PHE A 120 -2.20 3.85 -8.40
CA PHE A 120 -2.69 3.08 -7.24
C PHE A 120 -2.54 1.57 -7.40
N CYS A 121 -2.95 0.98 -8.53
CA CYS A 121 -2.90 -0.46 -8.70
C CYS A 121 -1.46 -1.02 -8.68
N VAL A 122 -0.50 -0.25 -9.19
CA VAL A 122 0.92 -0.61 -9.16
C VAL A 122 1.44 -0.54 -7.73
N GLU A 123 1.21 0.57 -7.03
CA GLU A 123 1.68 0.78 -5.66
C GLU A 123 1.02 -0.18 -4.67
N MET A 124 -0.27 -0.49 -4.86
CA MET A 124 -0.99 -1.46 -4.03
C MET A 124 -0.44 -2.88 -4.23
N HIS A 125 -0.09 -3.25 -5.46
CA HIS A 125 0.58 -4.52 -5.71
C HIS A 125 1.97 -4.58 -5.06
N GLN A 126 2.75 -3.49 -5.12
CA GLN A 126 4.03 -3.41 -4.39
C GLN A 126 3.83 -3.55 -2.87
N CYS A 127 2.77 -2.95 -2.32
CA CYS A 127 2.40 -3.13 -0.91
C CYS A 127 2.01 -4.57 -0.60
N PHE A 128 1.29 -5.27 -1.49
CA PHE A 128 0.97 -6.69 -1.28
C PHE A 128 2.21 -7.58 -1.31
N LEU A 129 3.20 -7.29 -2.15
CA LEU A 129 4.49 -7.99 -2.12
C LEU A 129 5.17 -7.86 -0.75
N ASP A 130 5.25 -6.64 -0.21
CA ASP A 130 5.83 -6.41 1.12
C ASP A 130 4.98 -7.04 2.24
N LEU A 131 3.65 -6.98 2.13
CA LEU A 131 2.73 -7.60 3.09
C LEU A 131 2.92 -9.11 3.15
N VAL A 132 3.08 -9.77 2.01
CA VAL A 132 3.29 -11.22 1.92
C VAL A 132 4.62 -11.63 2.54
N VAL A 133 5.69 -10.85 2.32
CA VAL A 133 7.04 -11.20 2.79
C VAL A 133 7.29 -10.75 4.23
N GLY A 134 7.05 -9.47 4.53
CA GLY A 134 7.33 -8.85 5.82
C GLY A 134 6.17 -8.91 6.82
N GLY A 135 4.98 -9.35 6.39
CA GLY A 135 3.75 -9.34 7.21
C GLY A 135 3.18 -7.94 7.45
N THR A 136 3.79 -6.91 6.86
CA THR A 136 3.36 -5.52 6.99
C THR A 136 3.77 -4.72 5.75
N ALA A 137 2.97 -3.72 5.40
CA ALA A 137 3.24 -2.78 4.34
C ALA A 137 2.57 -1.43 4.68
N ALA A 138 3.08 -0.35 4.09
CA ALA A 138 2.49 0.97 4.24
C ALA A 138 2.32 1.59 2.85
N LEU A 139 1.07 1.93 2.52
CA LEU A 139 0.74 2.76 1.37
C LEU A 139 0.54 4.18 1.85
N TYR A 140 1.28 5.12 1.26
CA TYR A 140 1.02 6.54 1.44
C TYR A 140 0.26 7.05 0.22
N PHE A 141 -0.75 7.88 0.47
CA PHE A 141 -1.70 8.31 -0.52
C PHE A 141 -1.93 9.80 -0.36
N GLU A 142 -1.70 10.57 -1.41
CA GLU A 142 -1.80 12.01 -1.38
C GLU A 142 -2.75 12.56 -2.46
N GLU A 143 -3.21 13.78 -2.22
CA GLU A 143 -3.90 14.54 -3.24
C GLU A 143 -2.90 15.01 -4.31
N ALA A 144 -3.29 14.82 -5.57
CA ALA A 144 -2.57 15.35 -6.71
C ALA A 144 -2.81 16.86 -6.87
N GLU A 145 -1.87 17.55 -7.52
CA GLU A 145 -2.03 18.97 -7.79
C GLU A 145 -3.25 19.24 -8.71
N PRO A 146 -3.95 20.37 -8.55
CA PRO A 146 -5.06 20.73 -9.42
C PRO A 146 -4.67 20.71 -10.91
N GLY A 147 -5.48 20.02 -11.72
CA GLY A 147 -5.24 19.85 -13.17
C GLY A 147 -4.46 18.58 -13.54
N ALA A 148 -4.07 17.75 -12.57
CA ALA A 148 -3.54 16.42 -12.82
C ALA A 148 -4.59 15.47 -13.43
N PHE A 149 -4.12 14.39 -14.07
CA PHE A 149 -4.95 13.40 -14.75
C PHE A 149 -5.81 12.57 -13.78
N SER A 150 -5.32 12.40 -12.54
CA SER A 150 -6.08 11.85 -11.42
C SER A 150 -5.99 12.81 -10.23
N ALA A 151 -6.94 12.73 -9.31
CA ALA A 151 -6.92 13.43 -8.03
C ALA A 151 -5.92 12.82 -7.03
N PHE A 152 -5.30 11.68 -7.37
CA PHE A 152 -4.46 10.90 -6.47
C PHE A 152 -3.03 10.76 -6.99
N LYS A 153 -2.06 10.77 -6.06
CA LYS A 153 -0.64 10.48 -6.32
C LYS A 153 -0.04 9.63 -5.20
#